data_AF-A0A816ZTD3-F1
#
_entry.id   AF-A0A816ZTD3-F1
#
_cell.length_a   1.000
_cell.length_b   1.000
_cell.length_c   1.000
_cell.angle_alpha   90.00
_cell.angle_beta   90.00
_cell.angle_gamma   90.00
#
_symmetry.space_group_name_H-M   'P 1'
#
loop_
_entity.id
_entity.type
_entity.pdbx_description
1 polymer ?
#
loop_
_entity_poly.entity_id
_entity_poly.type
_entity_poly.pdbx_seq_one_letter_code
_entity_poly.pdbx_strand_id
1 'polypeptide(L)'
;MYSKFLKEILVEIEHDNRAKTKLIDFCCDQYGDNSKELKIIDEFKRNYSPSSAIWWYTRECFTYTMSNKALRTQDIEIITKMGFFIRDLDQKIQ
;
A
#
# COMPACT_ATOMS: atom_id res chain seq x y z
N MET A 1 -16.53 -3.06 12.77
CA MET A 1 -17.53 -3.62 11.84
C MET A 1 -17.20 -3.27 10.39
N TYR A 2 -16.98 -1.99 10.05
CA TYR A 2 -16.57 -1.55 8.70
C TYR A 2 -15.19 -2.07 8.23
N SER A 3 -14.20 -2.23 9.12
CA SER A 3 -12.89 -2.77 8.71
C SER A 3 -12.95 -4.23 8.24
N LYS A 4 -13.93 -5.01 8.72
CA LYS A 4 -14.08 -6.42 8.37
C LYS A 4 -14.67 -6.57 6.97
N PHE A 5 -15.68 -5.78 6.65
CA PHE A 5 -16.31 -5.74 5.33
C PHE A 5 -15.36 -5.16 4.26
N LEU A 6 -14.63 -4.09 4.60
CA LEU A 6 -13.60 -3.54 3.72
C LEU A 6 -12.46 -4.54 3.49
N LYS A 7 -12.05 -5.28 4.53
CA LYS A 7 -11.08 -6.37 4.44
C LYS A 7 -11.56 -7.50 3.52
N GLU A 8 -12.81 -7.93 3.65
CA GLU A 8 -13.41 -8.96 2.78
C GLU A 8 -13.39 -8.52 1.31
N ILE A 9 -13.82 -7.28 1.01
CA ILE A 9 -13.76 -6.71 -0.35
C ILE A 9 -12.31 -6.64 -0.86
N LEU A 10 -11.36 -6.21 -0.03
CA LEU A 10 -9.95 -6.09 -0.42
C LEU A 10 -9.27 -7.42 -0.70
N VAL A 11 -9.70 -8.49 -0.01
CA VAL A 11 -9.22 -9.86 -0.21
C VAL A 11 -9.77 -10.46 -1.51
N GLU A 12 -11.01 -10.11 -1.88
CA GLU A 12 -11.67 -10.55 -3.12
C GLU A 12 -11.17 -9.82 -4.37
N ILE A 13 -10.63 -8.60 -4.24
CA ILE A 13 -10.00 -7.89 -5.36
C ILE A 13 -8.75 -8.66 -5.80
N GLU A 14 -8.77 -9.18 -7.03
CA GLU A 14 -7.59 -9.77 -7.67
C GLU A 14 -6.51 -8.71 -7.86
N HIS A 15 -5.45 -8.82 -7.06
CA HIS A 15 -4.27 -7.99 -7.20
C HIS A 15 -3.34 -8.60 -8.24
N ASP A 16 -3.57 -8.28 -9.52
CA ASP A 16 -2.64 -8.62 -10.61
C ASP A 16 -1.26 -7.97 -10.35
N ASN A 17 -0.19 -8.52 -10.93
CA ASN A 17 1.16 -7.95 -10.91
C ASN A 17 1.21 -6.47 -11.36
N ARG A 18 0.20 -6.01 -12.10
CA ARG A 18 0.02 -4.60 -12.49
C ARG A 18 -0.35 -3.68 -11.33
N ALA A 19 -0.93 -4.20 -10.24
CA ALA A 19 -1.34 -3.41 -9.08
C ALA A 19 -0.15 -2.72 -8.41
N LYS A 20 0.98 -3.44 -8.25
CA LYS A 20 2.22 -2.87 -7.72
C LYS A 20 2.71 -1.72 -8.61
N THR A 21 2.77 -1.91 -9.93
CA THR A 21 3.19 -0.85 -10.86
C THR A 21 2.28 0.37 -10.78
N LYS A 22 0.96 0.19 -10.79
CA LYS A 22 -0.01 1.29 -10.66
C LYS A 22 0.13 2.06 -9.35
N LEU A 23 0.41 1.36 -8.24
CA LEU A 23 0.66 2.02 -6.96
C LEU A 23 1.94 2.86 -7.03
N ILE A 24 3.01 2.33 -7.62
CA ILE A 24 4.28 3.06 -7.75
C ILE A 24 4.13 4.30 -8.61
N ASP A 25 3.46 4.20 -9.76
CA ASP A 25 3.24 5.35 -10.64
C ASP A 25 2.42 6.43 -9.90
N PHE A 26 1.34 6.03 -9.21
CA PHE A 26 0.57 6.95 -8.38
C PHE A 26 1.40 7.61 -7.28
N CYS A 27 2.26 6.86 -6.59
CA CYS A 27 3.14 7.43 -5.57
C CYS A 27 4.17 8.39 -6.17
N CYS A 28 4.75 8.08 -7.33
CA CYS A 28 5.67 8.98 -8.02
C CYS A 28 5.00 10.31 -8.36
N ASP A 29 3.75 10.29 -8.82
CA ASP A 29 2.99 11.50 -9.12
C ASP A 29 2.66 12.31 -7.85
N GLN A 30 2.28 11.64 -6.76
CA GLN A 30 1.95 12.30 -5.49
C GLN A 30 3.18 12.88 -4.76
N TYR A 31 4.35 12.26 -4.91
CA TYR A 31 5.58 12.63 -4.21
C TYR A 31 6.65 13.21 -5.14
N GLY A 32 6.28 13.69 -6.33
CA GLY A 32 7.21 14.15 -7.37
C GLY A 32 8.24 15.19 -6.92
N ASP A 33 7.87 16.06 -5.98
CA ASP A 33 8.76 17.08 -5.42
C ASP A 33 9.61 16.59 -4.23
N ASN A 34 9.32 15.40 -3.71
CA ASN A 34 9.99 14.84 -2.54
C ASN A 34 11.01 13.77 -2.96
N SER A 35 12.23 14.22 -3.26
CA SER A 35 13.35 13.36 -3.65
C SER A 35 13.70 12.25 -2.63
N LYS A 36 13.35 12.41 -1.34
CA LYS A 36 13.54 11.37 -0.33
C LYS A 36 12.51 10.25 -0.52
N GLU A 37 11.24 10.59 -0.63
CA GLU A 37 10.17 9.62 -0.85
C GLU A 37 10.33 8.92 -2.20
N LEU A 38 10.72 9.63 -3.26
CA LEU A 38 10.98 9.00 -4.56
C LEU A 38 12.06 7.90 -4.49
N LYS A 39 13.12 8.10 -3.69
CA LYS A 39 14.13 7.05 -3.46
C LYS A 39 13.55 5.85 -2.71
N ILE A 40 12.68 6.09 -1.73
CA ILE A 40 12.04 5.03 -0.96
C ILE A 40 11.02 4.27 -1.82
N ILE A 41 10.29 4.95 -2.69
CA ILE A 41 9.37 4.36 -3.67
C ILE A 41 10.13 3.45 -4.63
N ASP A 42 11.29 3.90 -5.12
CA ASP A 42 12.15 3.09 -5.98
C ASP A 42 12.75 1.87 -5.23
N GLU A 43 13.15 2.04 -3.97
CA GLU A 43 13.58 0.95 -3.08
C GLU A 43 12.45 -0.08 -2.90
N PHE A 44 11.23 0.38 -2.62
CA PHE A 44 10.04 -0.46 -2.50
C PHE A 44 9.77 -1.21 -3.80
N LYS A 45 9.84 -0.53 -4.96
CA LYS A 45 9.63 -1.15 -6.27
C LYS A 45 10.53 -2.38 -6.46
N ARG A 46 11.82 -2.27 -6.11
CA ARG A 46 12.82 -3.33 -6.29
C ARG A 46 12.77 -4.40 -5.21
N ASN A 47 12.59 -4.01 -3.95
CA ASN A 47 12.83 -4.88 -2.80
C ASN A 47 11.54 -5.39 -2.13
N TYR A 48 10.38 -4.84 -2.46
CA TYR A 48 9.13 -5.26 -1.84
C TYR A 48 8.79 -6.71 -2.18
N SER A 49 8.57 -7.49 -1.13
CA SER A 49 7.96 -8.81 -1.12
C SER A 49 6.88 -8.89 -0.04
N PRO A 50 5.90 -9.81 -0.17
CA PRO A 50 4.86 -10.00 0.87
C PRO A 50 5.44 -10.34 2.25
N SER A 51 6.62 -10.97 2.33
CA SER A 51 7.29 -11.24 3.61
C SER A 51 7.80 -9.99 4.31
N SER A 52 8.09 -8.93 3.57
CA SER A 52 8.57 -7.64 4.08
C SER A 52 7.47 -6.63 4.39
N ALA A 53 6.19 -6.98 4.19
CA ALA A 53 5.06 -6.04 4.29
C ALA A 53 5.01 -5.31 5.64
N ILE A 54 5.13 -6.04 6.76
CA ILE A 54 5.14 -5.43 8.12
C ILE A 54 6.25 -4.39 8.25
N TRP A 55 7.47 -4.70 7.79
CA TRP A 55 8.60 -3.78 7.88
C TRP A 55 8.31 -2.47 7.14
N TRP A 56 7.77 -2.56 5.92
CA TRP A 56 7.36 -1.40 5.13
C TRP A 56 6.21 -0.62 5.77
N TYR A 57 5.31 -1.28 6.50
CA TYR A 57 4.25 -0.57 7.22
C TYR A 57 4.76 0.14 8.47
N THR A 58 5.76 -0.43 9.16
CA THR A 58 6.34 0.20 10.35
C THR A 58 7.36 1.30 10.03
N ARG A 59 7.90 1.32 8.81
CA ARG A 59 8.81 2.37 8.35
C ARG A 59 8.02 3.66 8.10
N GLU A 60 8.46 4.75 8.69
CA GLU A 60 7.89 6.08 8.47
C GLU A 60 8.21 6.57 7.05
N CYS A 61 7.38 6.19 6.09
CA CYS A 61 7.48 6.55 4.67
C CYS A 61 6.09 6.47 4.01
N PHE A 62 6.02 6.67 2.69
CA PHE A 62 4.77 6.71 1.94
C PHE A 62 3.79 5.56 2.27
N THR A 63 4.26 4.32 2.45
CA THR A 63 3.42 3.16 2.76
C THR A 63 2.64 3.34 4.07
N TYR A 64 3.31 3.76 5.14
CA TYR A 64 2.68 4.05 6.42
C TYR A 64 1.69 5.21 6.29
N THR A 65 2.13 6.33 5.72
CA THR A 65 1.32 7.56 5.64
C THR A 65 0.07 7.33 4.78
N MET A 66 0.22 6.71 3.62
CA MET A 66 -0.88 6.44 2.70
C MET A 66 -1.86 5.42 3.25
N SER A 67 -1.38 4.32 3.85
CA SER A 67 -2.27 3.32 4.45
C SER A 67 -3.13 3.95 5.55
N ASN A 68 -2.52 4.69 6.47
CA ASN A 68 -3.24 5.33 7.56
C ASN A 68 -4.20 6.42 7.08
N LYS A 69 -3.78 7.22 6.09
CA LYS A 69 -4.65 8.23 5.48
C LYS A 69 -5.86 7.56 4.83
N ALA A 70 -5.63 6.58 3.97
CA ALA A 70 -6.67 5.91 3.19
C ALA A 70 -7.72 5.22 4.08
N LEU A 71 -7.27 4.55 5.15
CA LEU A 71 -8.16 3.92 6.12
C LEU A 71 -8.94 4.96 6.95
N ARG A 72 -8.31 6.06 7.35
CA ARG A 72 -8.94 7.13 8.12
C ARG A 72 -9.97 7.91 7.32
N THR A 73 -9.68 8.19 6.05
CA THR A 73 -10.58 8.97 5.17
C THR A 73 -11.51 8.09 4.34
N GLN A 74 -11.38 6.77 4.44
CA GLN A 74 -12.11 5.81 3.60
C GLN A 74 -11.95 6.11 2.10
N ASP A 75 -10.74 6.53 1.71
CA ASP A 75 -10.42 6.83 0.32
C ASP A 75 -10.35 5.53 -0.48
N ILE A 76 -11.46 5.18 -1.15
CA ILE A 76 -11.62 3.93 -1.89
C ILE A 76 -10.55 3.82 -2.99
N GLU A 77 -10.18 4.93 -3.63
CA GLU A 77 -9.19 4.92 -4.70
C GLU A 77 -7.82 4.48 -4.18
N ILE A 78 -7.36 5.06 -3.05
CA ILE A 78 -6.09 4.68 -2.43
C ILE A 78 -6.18 3.28 -1.82
N ILE A 79 -7.28 2.95 -1.16
CA ILE A 79 -7.52 1.63 -0.56
C ILE A 79 -7.41 0.52 -1.63
N THR A 80 -8.05 0.70 -2.79
CA THR A 80 -7.96 -0.28 -3.89
C THR A 80 -6.55 -0.39 -4.46
N LYS A 81 -5.83 0.73 -4.64
CA LYS A 81 -4.42 0.70 -5.11
C LYS A 81 -3.47 0.04 -4.11
N MET A 82 -3.71 0.22 -2.81
CA MET A 82 -2.95 -0.40 -1.72
C MET A 82 -3.46 -1.78 -1.33
N GLY A 83 -4.49 -2.30 -1.99
CA GLY A 83 -5.19 -3.51 -1.54
C GLY A 83 -4.27 -4.73 -1.44
N PHE A 84 -3.32 -4.89 -2.36
CA PHE A 84 -2.33 -5.97 -2.28
C PHE A 84 -1.44 -5.85 -1.04
N PHE A 85 -1.00 -4.63 -0.72
CA PHE A 85 -0.14 -4.36 0.44
C PHE A 85 -0.90 -4.57 1.76
N ILE A 86 -2.16 -4.13 1.82
CA ILE A 86 -3.03 -4.33 2.99
C ILE A 86 -3.33 -5.82 3.19
N ARG A 87 -3.54 -6.57 2.10
CA ARG A 87 -3.72 -8.03 2.14
C ARG A 87 -2.47 -8.73 2.67
N ASP A 88 -1.30 -8.35 2.18
CA ASP A 88 -0.03 -8.92 2.65
C ASP A 88 0.24 -8.62 4.13
N LEU A 89 -0.15 -7.44 4.61
CA LEU A 89 -0.09 -7.10 6.04
C LEU A 89 -1.02 -7.97 6.88
N ASP A 90 -2.26 -8.14 6.44
CA ASP A 90 -3.25 -8.90 7.15
C ASP A 90 -2.89 -10.39 7.26
N GLN A 91 -2.35 -10.98 6.18
CA GLN A 91 -1.82 -12.34 6.17
C GLN A 91 -0.66 -12.57 7.14
N LYS A 92 0.03 -11.51 7.58
CA LYS A 92 1.16 -11.60 8.51
C LYS A 92 0.78 -11.35 9.97
N ILE A 93 -0.39 -10.77 10.21
CA ILE A 93 -0.88 -10.43 11.56
C ILE A 93 -1.83 -11.52 12.09
N GLN A 94 -2.48 -12.28 11.20
CA GLN A 94 -3.27 -13.48 11.55
C GLN A 94 -2.39 -14.68 11.87
#